data_AF-A0A957QCX7-F1
#
_entry.id   AF-A0A957QCX7-F1
#
_cell.length_a   1.000
_cell.length_b   1.000
_cell.length_c   1.000
_cell.angle_alpha   90.00
_cell.angle_beta   90.00
_cell.angle_gamma   90.00
#
_symmetry.space_group_name_H-M   'P 1'
#
loop_
_entity.id
_entity.type
_entity.pdbx_description
1 polymer ?
#
loop_
_entity_poly.entity_id
_entity_poly.type
_entity_poly.pdbx_seq_one_letter_code
_entity_poly.pdbx_strand_id
1 'polypeptide(L)' 'MTQKSMGYVELEWICPNCQTRNPGSQEKCSGCGAPQPADVEFVQPLQEAIITDKDKIADAKAGPDIHCG' A
#
# COMPACT_ATOMS: atom_id res chain seq x y z
N MET A 1 4.23 -6.96 26.92
CA MET A 1 4.41 -7.73 25.67
C MET A 1 5.10 -6.81 24.69
N THR A 2 6.37 -7.06 24.36
CA THR A 2 7.18 -6.17 23.51
C THR A 2 6.84 -6.44 22.05
N GLN A 3 5.93 -5.66 21.47
CA GLN A 3 5.64 -5.73 20.04
C GLN A 3 6.80 -5.06 19.29
N LYS A 4 7.70 -5.87 18.71
CA LYS A 4 8.79 -5.38 17.87
C LYS A 4 8.24 -5.26 16.45
N SER A 5 8.05 -4.04 15.97
CA SER A 5 7.67 -3.78 14.57
C SER A 5 8.78 -4.31 13.66
N MET A 6 8.52 -5.39 12.93
CA MET A 6 9.52 -6.07 12.09
C MET A 6 9.77 -5.34 10.76
N GLY A 7 8.95 -4.33 10.43
CA GLY A 7 9.06 -3.51 9.23
C GLY A 7 7.70 -2.97 8.79
N TYR A 8 7.68 -2.25 7.67
CA TYR A 8 6.46 -1.82 6.98
C TYR A 8 6.28 -2.65 5.71
N VAL A 9 5.03 -2.93 5.34
CA VAL A 9 4.67 -3.62 4.10
C VAL A 9 3.64 -2.76 3.38
N GLU A 10 3.84 -2.53 2.09
CA GLU A 10 2.89 -1.81 1.24
C GLU A 10 1.82 -2.81 0.81
N LEU A 11 0.57 -2.52 1.15
CA LEU A 11 -0.56 -3.35 0.70
C LEU A 11 -0.76 -3.18 -0.80
N GLU A 12 -1.34 -4.19 -1.44
CA GLU A 12 -1.71 -4.17 -2.85
C GLU A 12 -3.23 -4.16 -3.01
N TRP A 13 -3.73 -3.69 -4.14
CA TRP A 13 -5.12 -3.87 -4.54
C TRP A 13 -5.20 -4.62 -5.87
N ILE A 14 -6.23 -5.44 -6.03
CA ILE A 14 -6.47 -6.21 -7.26
C ILE A 14 -7.43 -5.42 -8.14
N CYS A 15 -7.01 -5.08 -9.35
CA CYS A 15 -7.86 -4.35 -10.28
C CYS A 15 -9.10 -5.19 -10.66
N PRO A 16 -10.33 -4.69 -10.45
CA PRO A 16 -11.54 -5.45 -10.81
C PRO A 16 -11.71 -5.59 -12.33
N ASN A 17 -11.06 -4.73 -13.12
CA ASN A 17 -11.17 -4.74 -14.59
C ASN A 17 -10.26 -5.78 -15.25
N CYS A 18 -9.01 -5.90 -14.78
CA CYS A 18 -7.98 -6.73 -15.45
C CYS A 18 -7.20 -7.65 -14.50
N GLN A 19 -7.57 -7.71 -13.22
CA GLN A 19 -6.97 -8.55 -12.18
C GLN A 19 -5.48 -8.31 -11.91
N THR A 20 -4.90 -7.23 -12.47
CA THR A 20 -3.54 -6.79 -12.16
C THR A 20 -3.46 -6.34 -10.69
N ARG A 21 -2.45 -6.83 -9.97
CA ARG A 21 -2.09 -6.36 -8.63
C ARG A 21 -1.34 -5.03 -8.75
N ASN A 22 -1.79 -4.03 -8.01
CA ASN A 22 -1.17 -2.71 -7.99
C ASN A 22 -0.82 -2.33 -6.55
N PRO A 23 0.30 -1.63 -6.30
CA PRO A 23 0.62 -1.09 -4.98
C PRO A 23 -0.49 -0.16 -4.47
N GLY A 24 -0.67 -0.12 -3.17
CA GLY A 24 -1.72 0.67 -2.53
C GLY A 24 -1.55 2.18 -2.73
N SER A 25 -0.31 2.63 -2.93
CA SER A 25 0.01 4.02 -3.32
C SER A 25 -0.42 4.39 -4.75
N GLN A 26 -0.81 3.43 -5.60
CA GLN A 26 -1.23 3.71 -6.97
C GLN A 26 -2.74 3.87 -7.10
N GLU A 27 -3.18 5.06 -7.51
CA GLU A 27 -4.58 5.39 -7.78
C GLU A 27 -5.07 4.93 -9.16
N LYS A 28 -4.17 4.44 -10.03
CA LYS A 28 -4.49 3.93 -11.37
C LYS A 28 -3.84 2.59 -11.59
N CYS A 29 -4.57 1.69 -12.23
CA CYS A 29 -4.06 0.38 -12.57
C CYS A 29 -2.92 0.50 -13.59
N SER A 30 -1.77 -0.09 -13.25
CA SER A 30 -0.59 -0.16 -14.12
C SER A 30 -0.81 -1.00 -15.39
N GLY A 31 -1.75 -1.96 -15.34
CA GLY A 31 -2.03 -2.87 -16.46
C GLY A 31 -3.01 -2.30 -17.50
N CYS A 32 -4.11 -1.69 -17.06
CA CYS A 32 -5.17 -1.22 -17.97
C CYS A 32 -5.48 0.28 -17.88
N GLY A 33 -4.88 1.01 -16.92
CA GLY A 33 -5.11 2.44 -16.73
C GLY A 33 -6.40 2.80 -15.99
N ALA A 34 -7.24 1.83 -15.62
CA ALA A 34 -8.47 2.08 -14.88
C ALA A 34 -8.18 2.71 -13.49
N PRO A 35 -9.01 3.63 -13.00
CA PRO A 35 -8.85 4.20 -11.66
C PRO A 35 -9.08 3.15 -10.56
N GLN A 36 -8.45 3.36 -9.42
CA GLN A 36 -8.67 2.59 -8.20
C GLN A 36 -10.09 2.88 -7.67
N PRO A 37 -10.91 1.85 -7.40
CA PRO A 37 -12.21 2.02 -6.77
C PRO A 37 -12.08 2.56 -5.33
N ALA A 38 -13.06 3.35 -4.89
CA ALA A 38 -13.06 3.92 -3.53
C ALA A 38 -13.24 2.87 -2.42
N ASP A 39 -13.86 1.73 -2.75
CA ASP A 39 -14.19 0.61 -1.87
C ASP A 39 -13.34 -0.63 -2.14
N VAL A 40 -12.16 -0.46 -2.76
CA VAL A 40 -11.30 -1.59 -3.10
C VAL A 40 -10.69 -2.24 -1.86
N GLU A 41 -10.68 -3.58 -1.83
CA GLU A 41 -10.00 -4.33 -0.78
C GLU A 41 -8.49 -4.33 -1.02
N PHE A 42 -7.75 -3.94 0.04
CA PHE A 42 -6.30 -4.05 0.08
C PHE A 42 -5.89 -5.40 0.64
N VAL A 43 -5.05 -6.11 -0.11
CA VAL A 43 -4.50 -7.41 0.22
C VAL A 43 -3.02 -7.30 0.53
N GLN A 44 -2.51 -8.19 1.38
CA GLN A 44 -1.07 -8.29 1.58
C GLN A 44 -0.41 -8.85 0.30
N PRO A 45 0.76 -8.34 -0.09
CA PRO A 45 1.51 -8.87 -1.21
C PRO A 45 1.91 -10.33 -0.94
N LEU A 46 1.90 -11.16 -1.98
CA LEU A 46 2.29 -12.58 -1.88
C LEU A 46 3.74 -12.78 -1.45
N GLN A 47 4.59 -11.79 -1.72
CA GLN A 47 5.95 -11.71 -1.23
C GLN A 47 5.99 -10.64 -0.14
N GLU A 48 6.06 -11.04 1.12
CA GLU A 48 6.28 -10.15 2.28
C GLU A 48 7.72 -9.61 2.25
N ALA A 49 8.05 -8.84 1.21
CA ALA A 49 9.27 -8.07 1.21
C ALA A 49 9.07 -6.92 2.20
N ILE A 50 9.72 -7.02 3.36
CA ILE A 50 9.85 -5.89 4.28
C ILE A 50 10.39 -4.73 3.45
N ILE A 51 9.67 -3.60 3.44
CA ILE A 51 10.13 -2.40 2.77
C ILE A 51 11.49 -2.04 3.37
N THR A 52 12.54 -2.11 2.55
CA THR A 52 13.91 -1.71 2.90
C THR A 52 14.26 -0.31 2.40
N ASP A 53 13.37 0.27 1.58
CA ASP A 53 13.51 1.62 1.05
C ASP A 53 13.36 2.66 2.17
N LYS A 54 14.38 3.50 2.34
CA LYS A 54 14.45 4.47 3.43
C LYS A 54 13.41 5.58 3.32
N ASP A 55 13.02 5.95 2.11
CA ASP A 55 12.08 7.05 1.87
C ASP A 55 10.65 6.57 2.21
N LYS A 56 10.28 5.36 1.78
CA LYS A 56 9.01 4.73 2.18
C LYS A 56 8.92 4.45 3.69
N ILE A 57 10.04 4.14 4.34
CA ILE A 57 10.10 4.00 5.81
C ILE A 57 9.91 5.37 6.50
N ALA A 58 10.40 6.46 5.90
CA ALA A 58 10.23 7.80 6.46
C ALA A 58 8.76 8.24 6.40
N ASP A 59 8.08 8.02 5.28
CA ASP A 59 6.65 8.30 5.12
C ASP A 59 5.81 7.49 6.13
N ALA A 60 6.12 6.20 6.29
CA ALA A 60 5.42 5.36 7.25
C ALA A 60 5.70 5.74 8.73
N LYS A 61 6.80 6.44 8.99
CA LYS A 61 7.15 6.98 10.32
C LYS A 61 6.59 8.38 10.57
N ALA A 62 6.32 9.16 9.51
CA ALA A 62 5.77 10.51 9.63
C ALA A 62 4.38 10.51 10.29
N GLY A 63 3.71 9.36 10.31
CA GLY A 63 2.38 9.20 10.90
C GLY A 63 1.30 9.62 9.91
N PRO A 64 0.02 9.35 10.22
CA PRO A 64 -1.07 9.76 9.36
C PRO A 64 -1.13 11.29 9.26
N ASP A 65 -1.34 11.84 8.06
CA ASP A 65 -1.62 13.25 7.83
C ASP A 65 -3.02 13.59 8.39
N ILE A 66 -3.06 13.79 9.72
CA ILE A 66 -4.26 14.21 10.44
C ILE A 66 -4.32 15.75 10.38
N HIS A 67 -4.93 16.27 9.33
CA HIS A 67 -5.35 17.67 9.31
C HIS A 67 -6.59 17.83 10.21
N CYS A 68 -6.35 18.16 11.48
CA CYS A 68 -7.41 18.56 12.40
C CYS A 68 -7.62 20.08 12.27
N GLY A 69 -8.85 20.49 11.97
CA GLY A 69 -9.33 21.88 12.00
C GLY A 69 -10.42 22.04 13.05
#